data_AF-A0A8S0U7V2-F1
#
_entry.id   AF-A0A8S0U7V2-F1
#
_cell.length_a   1.000
_cell.length_b   1.000
_cell.length_c   1.000
_cell.angle_alpha   90.00
_cell.angle_beta   90.00
_cell.angle_gamma   90.00
#
_symmetry.space_group_name_H-M   'P 1'
#
loop_
_entity.id
_entity.type
_entity.pdbx_description
1 polymer ?
#
loop_
_entity_poly.entity_id
_entity_poly.type
_entity_poly.pdbx_seq_one_letter_code
_entity_poly.pdbx_strand_id
1 'polypeptide(L)'
;MADKLKKKIVVSDESSEDENELDLPLEKLNLGPKKKLLVLCLGGVVAHRVHVRDKHTVRGLKPDVTYGKFLVFKRPFCTDFMKFCFERFVVGLWSSARDHNIDGVLSCITGPGMRSKLAFVWSQDECTESGFYCLRKEEKPLFLKNLKDLWEKKYRSLPWEKGQYSSLNTLLVDDEPHTCLLNPVRTTLFQEFQFR
;
A
#
# COMPACT_ATOMS: atom_id res chain seq x y z
N MET A 1 33.46 11.10 48.45
CA MET A 1 33.15 10.15 47.36
C MET A 1 32.12 10.80 46.46
N ALA A 2 32.55 11.28 45.29
CA ALA A 2 31.72 11.97 44.33
C ALA A 2 32.17 11.51 42.94
N ASP A 3 31.43 10.58 42.34
CA ASP A 3 31.69 10.13 40.98
C ASP A 3 30.92 10.98 39.97
N LYS A 4 31.68 11.74 39.18
CA LYS A 4 31.21 12.51 38.03
C LYS A 4 31.08 11.58 36.83
N LEU A 5 29.84 11.38 36.38
CA LEU A 5 29.49 10.69 35.15
C LEU A 5 29.96 11.51 33.93
N LYS A 6 31.00 11.04 33.22
CA LYS A 6 31.40 11.60 31.91
C LYS A 6 30.54 10.97 30.81
N LYS A 7 29.70 11.79 30.18
CA LYS A 7 29.07 11.50 28.88
C LYS A 7 30.15 11.25 27.83
N LYS A 8 30.04 10.14 27.09
CA LYS A 8 30.75 9.97 25.81
C LYS A 8 29.72 10.08 24.69
N ILE A 9 29.73 11.24 24.03
CA ILE A 9 29.11 11.45 22.72
C ILE A 9 30.03 10.76 21.72
N VAL A 10 29.47 9.88 20.88
CA VAL A 10 30.16 9.37 19.70
C VAL A 10 29.32 9.79 18.51
N VAL A 11 29.77 10.87 17.89
CA VAL A 11 29.44 11.22 16.50
C VAL A 11 30.58 10.64 15.66
N SER A 12 30.23 9.91 14.62
CA SER A 12 31.10 9.64 13.49
C SER A 12 30.21 9.44 12.27
N ASP A 13 29.98 10.54 11.55
CA ASP A 13 29.87 10.51 10.09
C ASP A 13 31.24 10.05 9.59
N GLU A 14 31.29 8.96 8.81
CA GLU A 14 32.04 8.92 7.55
C GLU A 14 31.44 7.84 6.65
N SER A 15 31.23 8.26 5.41
CA SER A 15 30.73 7.51 4.27
C SER A 15 31.58 6.29 3.95
N SER A 16 30.93 5.13 3.82
CA SER A 16 31.40 4.05 2.95
C SER A 16 30.18 3.43 2.27
N GLU A 17 30.30 3.30 0.95
CA GLU A 17 29.35 2.67 0.05
C GLU A 17 29.30 1.18 0.36
N ASP A 18 28.37 0.75 1.21
CA ASP A 18 27.98 -0.65 1.29
C ASP A 18 26.54 -0.76 0.79
N GLU A 19 26.41 -1.23 -0.46
CA GLU A 19 25.20 -1.88 -0.95
C GLU A 19 24.89 -3.05 -0.01
N ASN A 20 24.20 -2.74 1.09
CA ASN A 20 23.64 -3.73 1.96
C ASN A 20 22.49 -4.39 1.19
N GLU A 21 22.83 -5.39 0.39
CA GLU A 21 21.93 -6.48 0.06
C GLU A 21 21.40 -6.96 1.40
N LEU A 22 20.14 -6.62 1.69
CA LEU A 22 19.46 -7.01 2.92
C LEU A 22 19.25 -8.52 2.83
N ASP A 23 20.30 -9.28 3.14
CA ASP A 23 20.36 -10.73 3.14
C ASP A 23 19.64 -11.24 4.40
N LEU A 24 18.38 -10.81 4.54
CA LEU A 24 17.43 -11.33 5.50
C LEU A 24 16.80 -12.55 4.83
N PRO A 25 17.21 -13.78 5.17
CA PRO A 25 16.63 -14.96 4.57
C PRO A 25 15.15 -14.99 4.92
N LEU A 26 14.31 -14.70 3.91
CA LEU A 26 12.86 -14.61 4.03
C LEU A 26 12.24 -15.91 4.56
N GLU A 27 12.96 -17.03 4.38
CA GLU A 27 12.63 -18.36 4.90
C GLU A 27 12.74 -18.47 6.42
N LYS A 28 13.56 -17.61 7.06
CA LYS A 28 13.77 -17.59 8.52
C LYS A 28 12.89 -16.57 9.23
N LEU A 29 12.08 -15.79 8.50
CA LEU A 29 11.11 -14.86 9.10
C LEU A 29 9.92 -15.62 9.72
N ASN A 30 10.02 -15.90 11.01
CA ASN A 30 8.90 -16.42 11.80
C ASN A 30 7.89 -15.30 12.11
N LEU A 31 6.84 -15.18 11.30
CA LEU A 31 5.76 -14.19 11.47
C LEU A 31 4.76 -14.55 12.60
N GLY A 32 5.04 -15.61 13.36
CA GLY A 32 4.14 -16.17 14.37
C GLY A 32 2.97 -16.96 13.76
N PRO A 33 2.10 -17.54 14.61
CA PRO A 33 1.03 -18.43 14.15
C PRO A 33 -0.13 -17.71 13.43
N LYS A 34 -0.21 -16.37 13.54
CA LYS A 34 -1.29 -15.57 12.94
C LYS A 34 -0.71 -14.60 11.92
N LYS A 35 -1.21 -14.66 10.68
CA LYS A 35 -0.86 -13.72 9.61
C LYS A 35 -1.25 -12.29 9.98
N LYS A 36 -0.32 -11.35 9.79
CA LYS A 36 -0.57 -9.91 9.91
C LYS A 36 -1.43 -9.41 8.74
N LEU A 37 -2.09 -8.27 8.91
CA LEU A 37 -2.89 -7.62 7.87
C LEU A 37 -2.00 -6.70 7.04
N LEU A 38 -1.94 -6.94 5.74
CA LEU A 38 -1.28 -6.10 4.76
C LEU A 38 -2.33 -5.46 3.86
N VAL A 39 -2.40 -4.14 3.87
CA VAL A 39 -3.28 -3.36 3.01
C VAL A 39 -2.44 -2.67 1.95
N LEU A 40 -2.75 -2.88 0.68
CA LEU A 40 -2.01 -2.27 -0.42
C LEU A 40 -2.89 -1.25 -1.16
N CYS A 41 -2.35 -0.06 -1.40
CA CYS A 41 -2.95 0.86 -2.35
C CYS A 41 -2.89 0.24 -3.75
N LEU A 42 -3.99 0.36 -4.50
CA LEU A 42 -4.06 -0.17 -5.86
C LEU A 42 -3.26 0.69 -6.86
N GLY A 43 -3.34 2.01 -6.72
CA GLY A 43 -2.55 2.96 -7.50
C GLY A 43 -1.16 3.13 -6.90
N GLY A 44 -0.14 3.30 -7.74
CA GLY A 44 1.22 3.66 -7.34
C GLY A 44 2.02 2.59 -6.59
N VAL A 45 1.37 1.62 -5.94
CA VAL A 45 2.07 0.49 -5.30
C VAL A 45 2.11 -0.72 -6.22
N VAL A 46 0.97 -1.17 -6.75
CA VAL A 46 0.87 -2.41 -7.56
C VAL A 46 0.66 -2.15 -9.05
N ALA A 47 0.05 -1.02 -9.41
CA ALA A 47 -0.12 -0.60 -10.80
C ALA A 47 -0.06 0.92 -10.93
N HIS A 48 0.44 1.40 -12.06
CA HIS A 48 0.33 2.80 -12.46
C HIS A 48 -0.88 2.99 -13.37
N ARG A 49 -1.69 4.01 -13.09
CA ARG A 49 -2.92 4.30 -13.83
C ARG A 49 -2.86 5.69 -14.41
N VAL A 50 -3.11 5.79 -15.70
CA VAL A 50 -3.13 7.06 -16.44
C VAL A 50 -4.50 7.24 -17.07
N HIS A 51 -5.14 8.38 -16.82
CA HIS A 51 -6.39 8.70 -17.49
C HIS A 51 -6.10 8.95 -18.98
N VAL A 52 -7.00 8.55 -19.89
CA VAL A 52 -6.78 8.69 -21.35
C VAL A 52 -6.51 10.13 -21.81
N ARG A 53 -7.00 11.14 -21.07
CA ARG A 53 -6.68 12.56 -21.29
C ARG A 53 -5.18 12.86 -21.10
N ASP A 54 -4.54 12.11 -20.21
CA ASP A 54 -3.13 12.25 -19.85
C ASP A 54 -2.24 11.26 -20.60
N LYS A 55 -2.75 10.57 -21.65
CA LYS A 55 -1.98 9.58 -22.44
C LYS A 55 -0.63 10.11 -22.95
N HIS A 56 -0.49 11.43 -23.09
CA HIS A 56 0.76 12.05 -23.50
C HIS A 56 1.92 11.80 -22.52
N THR A 57 1.64 11.52 -21.24
CA THR A 57 2.67 11.21 -20.21
C THR A 57 3.27 9.82 -20.36
N VAL A 58 2.66 8.94 -21.15
CA VAL A 58 3.06 7.53 -21.37
C VAL A 58 3.23 7.20 -22.85
N ARG A 59 3.68 8.18 -23.65
CA ARG A 59 3.93 7.99 -25.08
C ARG A 59 4.97 6.89 -25.29
N GLY A 60 4.70 5.99 -26.24
CA GLY A 60 5.58 4.87 -26.58
C GLY A 60 5.39 3.63 -25.70
N LEU A 61 4.65 3.74 -24.59
CA LEU A 61 4.38 2.62 -23.69
C LEU A 61 3.05 1.94 -24.06
N LYS A 62 3.06 0.61 -24.08
CA LYS A 62 1.86 -0.20 -24.27
C LYS A 62 1.25 -0.53 -22.91
N PRO A 63 -0.03 -0.18 -22.64
CA PRO A 63 -0.68 -0.56 -21.39
C PRO A 63 -0.91 -2.07 -21.35
N ASP A 64 -0.80 -2.67 -20.16
CA ASP A 64 -1.14 -4.07 -19.93
C ASP A 64 -2.65 -4.30 -20.06
N VAL A 65 -3.45 -3.34 -19.56
CA VAL A 65 -4.90 -3.34 -19.75
C VAL A 65 -5.41 -1.92 -19.94
N THR A 66 -6.39 -1.79 -20.83
CA THR A 66 -7.20 -0.58 -20.95
C THR A 66 -8.57 -0.87 -20.36
N TYR A 67 -9.00 -0.06 -19.40
CA TYR A 67 -10.27 -0.26 -18.73
C TYR A 67 -10.98 1.08 -18.54
N GLY A 68 -12.18 1.19 -19.12
CA GLY A 68 -12.92 2.45 -19.18
C GLY A 68 -12.07 3.58 -19.79
N LYS A 69 -11.89 4.67 -19.03
CA LYS A 69 -11.07 5.84 -19.42
C LYS A 69 -9.64 5.78 -18.87
N PHE A 70 -9.16 4.62 -18.42
CA PHE A 70 -7.83 4.48 -17.84
C PHE A 70 -6.97 3.47 -18.61
N LEU A 71 -5.72 3.86 -18.82
CA LEU A 71 -4.61 3.01 -19.23
C LEU A 71 -3.93 2.51 -17.96
N VAL A 72 -3.77 1.20 -17.82
CA VAL A 72 -3.20 0.57 -16.63
C VAL A 72 -1.90 -0.12 -17.01
N PHE A 73 -0.85 0.21 -16.28
CA PHE A 73 0.48 -0.36 -16.40
C PHE A 73 0.80 -1.12 -15.13
N LYS A 74 0.99 -2.42 -15.25
CA LYS A 74 1.32 -3.31 -14.16
C LYS A 74 2.75 -3.05 -13.71
N ARG A 75 2.97 -2.99 -12.40
CA ARG A 75 4.34 -2.86 -11.88
C ARG A 75 5.13 -4.15 -12.18
N PRO A 76 6.40 -4.07 -12.63
CA PRO A 76 7.24 -5.24 -12.80
C PRO A 76 7.22 -6.13 -11.54
N PHE A 77 7.20 -7.46 -11.73
CA PHE A 77 7.13 -8.47 -10.67
C PHE A 77 5.88 -8.41 -9.75
N CYS A 78 4.87 -7.60 -10.07
CA CYS A 78 3.68 -7.42 -9.22
C CYS A 78 2.96 -8.75 -8.91
N THR A 79 2.83 -9.66 -9.87
CA THR A 79 2.14 -10.94 -9.62
C THR A 79 2.90 -11.82 -8.63
N ASP A 80 4.23 -11.88 -8.71
CA ASP A 80 5.03 -12.66 -7.77
C ASP A 80 5.10 -12.00 -6.39
N PHE A 81 5.12 -10.65 -6.35
CA PHE A 81 4.93 -9.90 -5.12
C PHE A 81 3.57 -10.23 -4.46
N MET A 82 2.48 -10.25 -5.23
CA MET A 82 1.17 -10.61 -4.70
C MET A 82 1.14 -12.06 -4.17
N LYS A 83 1.77 -13.02 -4.87
CA LYS A 83 1.91 -14.40 -4.37
C LYS A 83 2.64 -14.42 -3.03
N PHE A 84 3.79 -13.76 -2.95
CA PHE A 84 4.57 -13.62 -1.72
C PHE A 84 3.72 -13.04 -0.58
N CYS A 85 2.93 -12.00 -0.87
CA CYS A 85 2.05 -11.39 0.11
C CYS A 85 0.97 -12.36 0.59
N PHE A 86 0.29 -13.08 -0.30
CA PHE A 86 -0.76 -14.04 0.08
C PHE A 86 -0.24 -15.21 0.91
N GLU A 87 1.00 -15.64 0.68
CA GLU A 87 1.64 -16.69 1.47
C GLU A 87 1.83 -16.28 2.93
N ARG A 88 2.12 -15.00 3.20
CA ARG A 88 2.60 -14.52 4.51
C ARG A 88 1.62 -13.62 5.26
N PHE A 89 0.69 -13.00 4.56
CA PHE A 89 -0.22 -11.99 5.12
C PHE A 89 -1.68 -12.29 4.78
N VAL A 90 -2.58 -11.74 5.58
CA VAL A 90 -3.95 -11.48 5.12
C VAL A 90 -3.89 -10.20 4.30
N VAL A 91 -4.30 -10.26 3.04
CA VAL A 91 -4.07 -9.15 2.10
C VAL A 91 -5.40 -8.51 1.73
N GLY A 92 -5.46 -7.19 1.84
CA GLY A 92 -6.56 -6.37 1.33
C GLY A 92 -6.07 -5.28 0.38
N LEU A 93 -6.95 -4.85 -0.52
CA LEU A 93 -6.67 -3.73 -1.42
C LEU A 93 -7.55 -2.55 -1.04
N TRP A 94 -6.97 -1.35 -1.06
CA TRP A 94 -7.71 -0.12 -0.75
C TRP A 94 -7.35 0.99 -1.76
N SER A 95 -8.28 1.30 -2.66
CA SER A 95 -8.13 2.33 -3.67
C SER A 95 -8.97 3.56 -3.33
N SER A 96 -8.45 4.76 -3.59
CA SER A 96 -9.25 6.00 -3.54
C SER A 96 -10.02 6.27 -4.85
N ALA A 97 -10.16 5.25 -5.71
CA ALA A 97 -10.90 5.34 -6.96
C ALA A 97 -12.27 4.68 -6.84
N ARG A 98 -13.22 5.15 -7.66
CA ARG A 98 -14.56 4.55 -7.77
C ARG A 98 -14.49 3.07 -8.09
N ASP A 99 -15.39 2.29 -7.49
CA ASP A 99 -15.45 0.84 -7.57
C ASP A 99 -15.35 0.29 -9.00
N HIS A 100 -16.14 0.85 -9.93
CA HIS A 100 -16.13 0.40 -11.32
C HIS A 100 -14.75 0.45 -11.99
N ASN A 101 -13.80 1.27 -11.51
CA ASN A 101 -12.43 1.37 -12.07
C ASN A 101 -11.44 0.33 -11.51
N ILE A 102 -11.85 -0.48 -10.54
CA ILE A 102 -10.95 -1.38 -9.81
C ILE A 102 -10.85 -2.74 -10.49
N ASP A 103 -11.97 -3.27 -10.99
CA ASP A 103 -12.04 -4.64 -11.52
C ASP A 103 -11.05 -4.93 -12.65
N GLY A 104 -10.89 -3.99 -13.59
CA GLY A 104 -9.92 -4.12 -14.68
C GLY A 104 -8.48 -4.28 -14.16
N VAL A 105 -8.12 -3.55 -13.11
CA VAL A 105 -6.78 -3.60 -12.50
C VAL A 105 -6.58 -4.90 -11.73
N LEU A 106 -7.60 -5.36 -11.01
CA LEU A 106 -7.51 -6.58 -10.19
C LEU A 106 -7.12 -7.82 -11.01
N SER A 107 -7.74 -7.98 -12.17
CA SER A 107 -7.42 -9.10 -13.08
C SER A 107 -5.96 -9.07 -13.53
N CYS A 108 -5.40 -7.88 -13.71
CA CYS A 108 -4.02 -7.68 -14.16
C CYS A 108 -2.99 -7.95 -13.05
N ILE A 109 -3.25 -7.50 -11.82
CA ILE A 109 -2.28 -7.59 -10.71
C ILE A 109 -2.32 -8.94 -9.99
N THR A 110 -3.50 -9.54 -9.81
CA THR A 110 -3.65 -10.80 -9.08
C THR A 110 -3.40 -12.02 -9.95
N GLY A 111 -3.53 -11.94 -11.27
CA GLY A 111 -3.43 -13.11 -12.13
C GLY A 111 -4.57 -14.13 -11.92
N PRO A 112 -4.58 -15.24 -12.68
CA PRO A 112 -5.68 -16.20 -12.65
C PRO A 112 -5.85 -16.87 -11.28
N GLY A 113 -7.08 -16.92 -10.77
CA GLY A 113 -7.45 -17.70 -9.59
C GLY A 113 -6.98 -17.16 -8.23
N MET A 114 -6.22 -16.05 -8.17
CA MET A 114 -5.74 -15.50 -6.89
C MET A 114 -6.63 -14.40 -6.31
N ARG A 115 -7.60 -13.88 -7.07
CA ARG A 115 -8.52 -12.85 -6.59
C ARG A 115 -9.28 -13.27 -5.33
N SER A 116 -9.66 -14.55 -5.21
CA SER A 116 -10.35 -15.09 -4.03
C SER A 116 -9.49 -15.12 -2.75
N LYS A 117 -8.16 -14.93 -2.87
CA LYS A 117 -7.25 -14.84 -1.71
C LYS A 117 -7.24 -13.45 -1.06
N LEU A 118 -7.83 -12.45 -1.72
CA LEU A 118 -8.01 -11.13 -1.13
C LEU A 118 -9.08 -11.18 -0.04
N ALA A 119 -8.75 -10.68 1.14
CA ALA A 119 -9.68 -10.59 2.25
C ALA A 119 -10.76 -9.51 2.03
N PHE A 120 -10.40 -8.44 1.32
CA PHE A 120 -11.31 -7.40 0.86
C PHE A 120 -10.71 -6.62 -0.30
N VAL A 121 -11.58 -5.96 -1.05
CA VAL A 121 -11.23 -4.91 -2.00
C VAL A 121 -12.11 -3.71 -1.66
N TRP A 122 -11.48 -2.62 -1.26
CA TRP A 122 -12.13 -1.36 -0.94
C TRP A 122 -11.82 -0.31 -1.99
N SER A 123 -12.86 0.44 -2.31
CA SER A 123 -12.88 1.55 -3.24
C SER A 123 -12.90 2.86 -2.47
N GLN A 124 -13.12 3.94 -3.23
CA GLN A 124 -13.36 5.27 -2.69
C GLN A 124 -14.52 5.32 -1.69
N ASP A 125 -15.53 4.46 -1.84
CA ASP A 125 -16.73 4.45 -1.00
C ASP A 125 -16.41 4.08 0.45
N GLU A 126 -15.31 3.35 0.67
CA GLU A 126 -14.81 3.02 2.00
C GLU A 126 -13.82 4.03 2.56
N CYS A 127 -13.40 5.03 1.79
CA CYS A 127 -12.57 6.12 2.30
C CYS A 127 -13.39 7.12 3.15
N THR A 128 -12.69 7.87 4.00
CA THR A 128 -13.24 9.04 4.69
C THR A 128 -13.03 10.26 3.81
N GLU A 129 -14.11 10.93 3.42
CA GLU A 129 -14.01 12.22 2.72
C GLU A 129 -13.55 13.30 3.72
N SER A 130 -12.48 14.01 3.37
CA SER A 130 -11.91 15.03 4.25
C SER A 130 -12.61 16.39 4.18
N GLY A 131 -13.42 16.62 3.14
CA GLY A 131 -13.96 17.96 2.80
C GLY A 131 -12.95 18.89 2.14
N PHE A 132 -11.72 18.43 1.90
CA PHE A 132 -10.66 19.18 1.21
C PHE A 132 -10.34 18.53 -0.14
N TYR A 133 -9.57 19.25 -0.97
CA TYR A 133 -9.10 18.77 -2.27
C TYR A 133 -7.59 18.50 -2.25
N CYS A 134 -7.12 17.63 -3.13
CA CYS A 134 -5.71 17.32 -3.30
C CYS A 134 -4.94 18.54 -3.81
N LEU A 135 -3.79 18.85 -3.20
CA LEU A 135 -2.96 20.02 -3.55
C LEU A 135 -2.55 20.09 -5.03
N ARG A 136 -2.26 18.94 -5.67
CA ARG A 136 -1.82 18.90 -7.07
C ARG A 136 -2.95 18.79 -8.08
N LYS A 137 -4.18 18.53 -7.61
CA LYS A 137 -5.38 18.33 -8.43
C LYS A 137 -6.56 18.90 -7.67
N GLU A 138 -6.79 20.21 -7.81
CA GLU A 138 -7.81 20.95 -7.06
C GLU A 138 -9.24 20.43 -7.29
N GLU A 139 -9.49 19.70 -8.37
CA GLU A 139 -10.79 19.05 -8.63
C GLU A 139 -10.90 17.63 -8.03
N LYS A 140 -9.82 17.07 -7.48
CA LYS A 140 -9.80 15.72 -6.87
C LYS A 140 -10.04 15.88 -5.36
N PRO A 141 -11.19 15.44 -4.82
CA PRO A 141 -11.38 15.47 -3.37
C PRO A 141 -10.37 14.56 -2.67
N LEU A 142 -9.95 14.95 -1.48
CA LEU A 142 -9.01 14.21 -0.65
C LEU A 142 -9.76 13.15 0.16
N PHE A 143 -9.49 11.89 -0.20
CA PHE A 143 -10.00 10.70 0.46
C PHE A 143 -8.94 10.11 1.39
N LEU A 144 -9.32 9.95 2.66
CA LEU A 144 -8.45 9.43 3.71
C LEU A 144 -8.76 7.95 3.97
N LYS A 145 -7.72 7.13 4.11
CA LYS A 145 -7.81 5.70 4.42
C LYS A 145 -7.58 5.49 5.90
N ASN A 146 -8.66 5.32 6.65
CA ASN A 146 -8.62 5.19 8.10
C ASN A 146 -8.53 3.71 8.51
N LEU A 147 -7.34 3.24 8.92
CA LEU A 147 -7.14 1.85 9.35
C LEU A 147 -8.04 1.44 10.53
N LYS A 148 -8.55 2.40 11.32
CA LYS A 148 -9.51 2.12 12.38
C LYS A 148 -10.80 1.47 11.84
N ASP A 149 -11.20 1.76 10.61
CA ASP A 149 -12.37 1.14 9.98
C ASP A 149 -12.20 -0.38 9.80
N LEU A 150 -10.97 -0.85 9.61
CA LEU A 150 -10.63 -2.27 9.56
C LEU A 150 -10.60 -2.90 10.96
N TRP A 151 -10.01 -2.21 11.93
CA TRP A 151 -9.84 -2.70 13.31
C TRP A 151 -11.17 -2.81 14.06
N GLU A 152 -12.05 -1.83 13.85
CA GLU A 152 -13.38 -1.77 14.45
C GLU A 152 -14.42 -2.61 13.70
N LYS A 153 -14.01 -3.28 12.61
CA LYS A 153 -14.88 -4.09 11.74
C LYS A 153 -16.11 -3.28 11.27
N LYS A 154 -15.87 -2.07 10.75
CA LYS A 154 -16.94 -1.15 10.29
C LYS A 154 -17.92 -1.81 9.32
N TYR A 155 -17.41 -2.69 8.46
CA TYR A 155 -18.20 -3.48 7.51
C TYR A 155 -18.25 -4.94 7.91
N ARG A 156 -19.45 -5.52 7.93
CA ARG A 156 -19.70 -6.93 8.30
C ARG A 156 -19.07 -7.94 7.34
N SER A 157 -18.73 -7.51 6.11
CA SER A 157 -18.11 -8.36 5.09
C SER A 157 -16.65 -8.72 5.37
N LEU A 158 -16.00 -8.04 6.33
CA LEU A 158 -14.62 -8.34 6.70
C LEU A 158 -14.50 -9.72 7.38
N PRO A 159 -13.57 -10.59 6.95
CA PRO A 159 -13.51 -12.00 7.33
C PRO A 159 -12.83 -12.28 8.69
N TRP A 160 -12.73 -11.27 9.56
CA TRP A 160 -12.11 -11.40 10.89
C TRP A 160 -13.00 -10.83 11.97
N GLU A 161 -12.70 -11.14 13.23
CA GLU A 161 -13.41 -10.54 14.37
C GLU A 161 -12.81 -9.21 14.82
N LYS A 162 -13.66 -8.36 15.40
CA LYS A 162 -13.23 -7.08 15.98
C LYS A 162 -12.13 -7.35 17.03
N GLY A 163 -11.05 -6.58 16.96
CA GLY A 163 -9.87 -6.75 17.82
C GLY A 163 -8.84 -7.77 17.32
N GLN A 164 -9.09 -8.50 16.24
CA GLN A 164 -8.09 -9.38 15.62
C GLN A 164 -6.93 -8.58 15.00
N TYR A 165 -7.22 -7.39 14.47
CA TYR A 165 -6.24 -6.47 13.91
C TYR A 165 -6.23 -5.12 14.64
N SER A 166 -5.04 -4.53 14.72
CA SER A 166 -4.74 -3.24 15.34
C SER A 166 -3.50 -2.62 14.69
N SER A 167 -3.03 -1.50 15.22
CA SER A 167 -1.78 -0.85 14.78
C SER A 167 -0.53 -1.74 14.95
N LEU A 168 -0.56 -2.77 15.79
CA LEU A 168 0.59 -3.64 16.06
C LEU A 168 0.78 -4.74 15.01
N ASN A 169 -0.25 -5.03 14.22
CA ASN A 169 -0.26 -6.13 13.25
C ASN A 169 -0.94 -5.78 11.91
N THR A 170 -1.08 -4.49 11.62
CA THR A 170 -1.60 -3.96 10.36
C THR A 170 -0.60 -3.03 9.71
N LEU A 171 -0.36 -3.20 8.42
CA LEU A 171 0.49 -2.34 7.62
C LEU A 171 -0.26 -1.89 6.37
N LEU A 172 -0.33 -0.58 6.14
CA LEU A 172 -0.77 0.02 4.90
C LEU A 172 0.45 0.39 4.05
N VAL A 173 0.46 0.01 2.79
CA VAL A 173 1.45 0.47 1.81
C VAL A 173 0.71 1.36 0.82
N ASP A 174 1.14 2.61 0.72
CA ASP A 174 0.51 3.63 -0.11
C ASP A 174 1.55 4.44 -0.88
N ASP A 175 1.15 5.12 -1.94
CA ASP A 175 1.99 6.05 -2.70
C ASP A 175 1.69 7.53 -2.37
N GLU A 176 0.54 7.80 -1.73
CA GLU A 176 0.07 9.16 -1.42
C GLU A 176 0.05 9.40 0.10
N PRO A 177 1.10 9.99 0.71
CA PRO A 177 1.18 10.17 2.17
C PRO A 177 0.00 10.89 2.81
N HIS A 178 -0.52 11.88 2.10
CA HIS A 178 -1.64 12.70 2.53
C HIS A 178 -2.96 11.92 2.63
N THR A 179 -3.09 10.74 2.02
CA THR A 179 -4.29 9.88 2.17
C THR A 179 -4.28 9.08 3.47
N CYS A 180 -3.13 9.02 4.16
CA CYS A 180 -2.92 8.16 5.32
C CYS A 180 -2.83 8.93 6.64
N LEU A 181 -3.21 10.21 6.65
CA LEU A 181 -3.02 11.14 7.77
C LEU A 181 -3.70 10.73 9.09
N LEU A 182 -4.74 9.89 9.01
CA LEU A 182 -5.48 9.42 10.19
C LEU A 182 -4.81 8.24 10.90
N ASN A 183 -3.76 7.66 10.31
CA ASN A 183 -3.18 6.41 10.77
C ASN A 183 -2.01 6.64 11.74
N PRO A 184 -1.86 5.80 12.79
CA PRO A 184 -0.73 5.91 13.72
C PRO A 184 0.62 5.79 13.01
N VAL A 185 1.66 6.40 13.59
CA VAL A 185 3.04 6.30 13.11
C VAL A 185 3.45 4.82 12.99
N ARG A 186 4.22 4.47 11.95
CA ARG A 186 4.72 3.11 11.65
C ARG A 186 3.67 2.10 11.16
N THR A 187 2.42 2.50 10.99
CA THR A 187 1.39 1.64 10.37
C THR A 187 1.28 1.84 8.86
N THR A 188 1.99 2.83 8.31
CA THR A 188 1.97 3.14 6.87
C THR A 188 3.39 3.24 6.33
N LEU A 189 3.64 2.61 5.19
CA LEU A 189 4.84 2.78 4.37
C LEU A 189 4.47 3.49 3.08
N PHE A 190 5.31 4.45 2.69
CA PHE A 190 5.13 5.20 1.46
C PHE A 190 6.13 4.74 0.42
N GLN A 191 5.64 4.25 -0.71
CA GLN A 191 6.49 3.86 -1.82
C GLN A 191 6.10 4.65 -3.06
N GLU A 192 7.02 5.48 -3.53
CA GLU A 192 6.86 6.08 -4.85
C GLU A 192 7.17 5.04 -5.92
N PHE A 193 6.30 4.97 -6.92
CA PHE A 193 6.59 4.30 -8.18
C PHE A 193 6.71 5.35 -9.28
N GLN A 194 7.95 5.65 -9.64
CA GLN A 194 8.27 6.46 -10.80
C GLN A 194 8.17 5.55 -12.03
N PHE A 195 7.06 5.67 -12.76
CA PHE A 195 6.92 5.00 -14.06
C PHE A 195 7.83 5.72 -15.05
N ARG A 196 8.91 5.07 -15.48
CA ARG A 196 9.86 5.57 -16.50
C ARG A 196 9.58 4.91 -17.84
#